data_AF-A0A834F740-F1
#
_entry.id   AF-A0A834F740-F1
#
_cell.length_a   1.000
_cell.length_b   1.000
_cell.length_c   1.000
_cell.angle_alpha   90.00
_cell.angle_beta   90.00
_cell.angle_gamma   90.00
#
_symmetry.space_group_name_H-M   'P 1'
#
loop_
_entity.id
_entity.type
_entity.pdbx_description
1 polymer ?
#
loop_
_entity_poly.entity_id
_entity_poly.type
_entity_poly.pdbx_seq_one_letter_code
_entity_poly.pdbx_strand_id
1 'polypeptide(L)'
;MERKMSVSDRNTGPSLNDQTDGSHQNIQDKRDVSDQSFEAVTKKNTETTGQLREKNRRARTKLTAAQTEGAHIKRAAFADEETCSRMQRKENHATLQQQVFSKAKLLNSMKHATRTLQQHLDELKMEQERLKQQHSREAVEDTVRLRRMENSLETSRLKLRLVQSIAASTQKLINHFKDQSRTHEGQLDALEAEILKERGKLQKLQVKKLNAQLLRDACQAEQQQQQQKEELLLKDLKEKEQRSGYFIKKLKDDDNAEKTEKKSDGMRFEAQDSTSSLADEEKTVPSAYEEAFRLITDSTGITDVEDLVERFASQRDTLNALEGSKVKSKKEELELAEQLTRLQKELQEVKHQGAALLFSEQQNQEEHRLQLQAQQLRCDAAKRRLDSLETTLSTARSDVESLAQKLQHIEMSEQTGSTVPPDSPEFILELLTICKWKLQLLYDHLEGKDPDAIMEEMKKDKEFQNFLEKNLPESNVRIKRLDRETPDQTKEEDMWGVDEDTIASRETLKKKSQLIFESNTKKNPWKKKTTRM
;
A
#
# COMPACT_ATOMS: atom_id res chain seq x y z
N MET A 1 -52.82 -53.40 -71.47
CA MET A 1 -53.82 -53.44 -72.56
C MET A 1 -53.04 -53.17 -73.85
N GLU A 2 -52.62 -54.22 -74.55
CA GLU A 2 -53.34 -54.85 -75.69
C GLU A 2 -53.43 -53.87 -76.88
N ARG A 3 -53.07 -54.19 -78.13
CA ARG A 3 -52.80 -55.46 -78.82
C ARG A 3 -52.22 -55.15 -80.22
N LYS A 4 -51.27 -55.99 -80.65
CA LYS A 4 -51.20 -56.76 -81.93
C LYS A 4 -51.41 -55.99 -83.25
N MET A 5 -50.59 -56.20 -84.28
CA MET A 5 -50.59 -57.45 -85.05
C MET A 5 -49.25 -57.76 -85.73
N SER A 6 -48.89 -59.03 -85.58
CA SER A 6 -47.86 -59.86 -86.22
C SER A 6 -48.40 -60.59 -87.45
N VAL A 7 -47.57 -60.89 -88.45
CA VAL A 7 -47.52 -62.14 -89.26
C VAL A 7 -46.10 -62.20 -89.89
N SER A 8 -45.17 -63.10 -89.51
CA SER A 8 -44.97 -64.53 -89.90
C SER A 8 -44.65 -64.69 -91.40
N ASP A 9 -43.70 -65.48 -91.93
CA ASP A 9 -42.94 -66.69 -91.53
C ASP A 9 -41.62 -66.71 -92.36
N ARG A 10 -40.44 -67.23 -91.93
CA ARG A 10 -40.02 -68.65 -91.77
C ARG A 10 -40.31 -69.48 -93.06
N ASN A 11 -39.53 -70.44 -93.56
CA ASN A 11 -38.31 -71.16 -93.21
C ASN A 11 -38.03 -72.10 -94.42
N THR A 12 -36.78 -72.27 -94.89
CA THR A 12 -35.99 -73.52 -94.90
C THR A 12 -36.44 -74.72 -95.77
N GLY A 13 -35.65 -74.99 -96.83
CA GLY A 13 -35.23 -76.32 -97.36
C GLY A 13 -36.29 -77.26 -97.98
N PRO A 14 -35.95 -78.50 -98.37
CA PRO A 14 -34.72 -79.04 -99.00
C PRO A 14 -35.09 -79.98 -100.22
N SER A 15 -34.20 -80.32 -101.16
CA SER A 15 -33.43 -81.60 -101.25
C SER A 15 -34.12 -82.82 -101.91
N LEU A 16 -33.33 -83.54 -102.73
CA LEU A 16 -33.47 -84.94 -103.22
C LEU A 16 -34.52 -85.15 -104.31
N ASN A 17 -34.34 -85.93 -105.37
CA ASN A 17 -33.44 -87.04 -105.75
C ASN A 17 -33.67 -87.20 -107.28
N ASP A 18 -32.90 -87.87 -108.13
CA ASP A 18 -31.63 -88.59 -108.11
C ASP A 18 -31.49 -89.14 -109.56
N GLN A 19 -30.34 -89.71 -109.89
CA GLN A 19 -29.97 -90.37 -111.16
C GLN A 19 -29.52 -89.44 -112.30
N THR A 20 -28.21 -89.23 -112.41
CA THR A 20 -27.38 -90.12 -113.26
C THR A 20 -25.93 -89.66 -113.16
N ASP A 21 -25.15 -90.48 -112.48
CA ASP A 21 -23.70 -90.36 -112.37
C ASP A 21 -23.02 -90.39 -113.74
N GLY A 22 -21.93 -89.62 -113.82
CA GLY A 22 -20.87 -89.86 -114.78
C GLY A 22 -20.77 -88.83 -115.90
N SER A 23 -20.44 -87.57 -115.58
CA SER A 23 -19.65 -86.64 -116.43
C SER A 23 -19.48 -85.25 -115.80
N HIS A 24 -19.07 -85.14 -114.54
CA HIS A 24 -18.94 -83.85 -113.83
C HIS A 24 -17.49 -83.42 -113.58
N GLN A 25 -16.64 -83.42 -114.62
CA GLN A 25 -15.36 -82.70 -114.61
C GLN A 25 -15.25 -81.64 -115.72
N ASN A 26 -16.21 -81.58 -116.66
CA ASN A 26 -16.20 -80.65 -117.81
C ASN A 26 -17.32 -79.59 -117.76
N ILE A 27 -18.11 -79.60 -116.67
CA ILE A 27 -19.22 -78.66 -116.42
C ILE A 27 -18.86 -77.64 -115.34
N GLN A 28 -17.86 -77.91 -114.49
CA GLN A 28 -17.39 -76.98 -113.45
C GLN A 28 -16.67 -75.77 -114.10
N ASP A 29 -15.71 -76.00 -115.00
CA ASP A 29 -14.94 -74.91 -115.64
C ASP A 29 -15.77 -74.08 -116.64
N LYS A 30 -16.82 -74.65 -117.25
CA LYS A 30 -17.73 -73.90 -118.13
C LYS A 30 -18.78 -73.09 -117.36
N ARG A 31 -19.18 -73.51 -116.15
CA ARG A 31 -20.01 -72.67 -115.28
C ARG A 31 -19.22 -71.48 -114.76
N ASP A 32 -17.99 -71.69 -114.28
CA ASP A 32 -17.17 -70.61 -113.73
C ASP A 32 -16.82 -69.53 -114.77
N VAL A 33 -16.54 -69.90 -116.02
CA VAL A 33 -16.29 -68.92 -117.09
C VAL A 33 -17.57 -68.20 -117.55
N SER A 34 -18.71 -68.90 -117.60
CA SER A 34 -19.98 -68.28 -117.97
C SER A 34 -20.52 -67.37 -116.86
N ASP A 35 -20.34 -67.76 -115.60
CA ASP A 35 -20.70 -66.98 -114.41
C ASP A 35 -19.77 -65.78 -114.22
N GLN A 36 -18.47 -65.90 -114.51
CA GLN A 36 -17.56 -64.74 -114.58
C GLN A 36 -17.95 -63.76 -115.70
N SER A 37 -18.37 -64.26 -116.87
CA SER A 37 -18.82 -63.40 -117.96
C SER A 37 -20.16 -62.71 -117.65
N PHE A 38 -21.09 -63.41 -116.98
CA PHE A 38 -22.36 -62.86 -116.52
C PHE A 38 -22.16 -61.88 -115.36
N GLU A 39 -21.27 -62.16 -114.42
CA GLU A 39 -20.84 -61.22 -113.39
C GLU A 39 -20.17 -59.98 -113.97
N ALA A 40 -19.35 -60.10 -115.00
CA ALA A 40 -18.73 -58.95 -115.66
C ALA A 40 -19.77 -58.08 -116.39
N VAL A 41 -20.77 -58.69 -117.03
CA VAL A 41 -21.86 -57.96 -117.70
C VAL A 41 -22.81 -57.33 -116.67
N THR A 42 -23.14 -58.01 -115.58
CA THR A 42 -23.96 -57.44 -114.49
C THR A 42 -23.21 -56.31 -113.79
N LYS A 43 -21.89 -56.44 -113.52
CA LYS A 43 -21.06 -55.35 -112.99
C LYS A 43 -21.06 -54.14 -113.93
N LYS A 44 -20.83 -54.33 -115.24
CA LYS A 44 -20.94 -53.24 -116.24
C LYS A 44 -22.34 -52.61 -116.31
N ASN A 45 -23.41 -53.41 -116.20
CA ASN A 45 -24.78 -52.89 -116.15
C ASN A 45 -25.06 -52.12 -114.83
N THR A 46 -24.51 -52.54 -113.70
CA THR A 46 -24.60 -51.80 -112.43
C THR A 46 -23.81 -50.49 -112.46
N GLU A 47 -22.64 -50.47 -113.11
CA GLU A 47 -21.84 -49.26 -113.29
C GLU A 47 -22.53 -48.26 -114.22
N THR A 48 -23.06 -48.71 -115.36
CA THR A 48 -23.79 -47.84 -116.30
C THR A 48 -25.09 -47.31 -115.71
N THR A 49 -25.86 -48.13 -115.00
CA THR A 49 -27.05 -47.64 -114.25
C THR A 49 -26.66 -46.70 -113.11
N GLY A 50 -25.52 -46.92 -112.45
CA GLY A 50 -24.93 -45.99 -111.48
C GLY A 50 -24.61 -44.63 -112.09
N GLN A 51 -23.91 -44.61 -113.23
CA GLN A 51 -23.59 -43.38 -113.96
C GLN A 51 -24.85 -42.63 -114.43
N LEU A 52 -25.87 -43.34 -114.90
CA LEU A 52 -27.15 -42.73 -115.28
C LEU A 52 -27.90 -42.15 -114.08
N ARG A 53 -27.90 -42.84 -112.93
CA ARG A 53 -28.47 -42.31 -111.68
C ARG A 53 -27.73 -41.06 -111.21
N GLU A 54 -26.41 -41.04 -111.30
CA GLU A 54 -25.63 -39.87 -110.93
C GLU A 54 -25.87 -38.68 -111.86
N LYS A 55 -25.93 -38.92 -113.19
CA LYS A 55 -26.33 -37.91 -114.17
C LYS A 55 -27.74 -37.37 -113.89
N ASN A 56 -28.70 -38.22 -113.54
CA ASN A 56 -30.06 -37.81 -113.19
C ASN A 56 -30.09 -37.01 -111.87
N ARG A 57 -29.32 -37.41 -110.85
CA ARG A 57 -29.16 -36.64 -109.61
C ARG A 57 -28.58 -35.25 -109.88
N ARG A 58 -27.53 -35.16 -110.70
CA ARG A 58 -26.92 -33.88 -111.10
C ARG A 58 -27.88 -33.02 -111.92
N ALA A 59 -28.71 -33.62 -112.78
CA ALA A 59 -29.74 -32.89 -113.50
C ALA A 59 -30.84 -32.34 -112.57
N ARG A 60 -31.26 -33.13 -111.56
CA ARG A 60 -32.23 -32.68 -110.55
C ARG A 60 -31.69 -31.56 -109.67
N THR A 61 -30.43 -31.63 -109.22
CA THR A 61 -29.83 -30.54 -108.45
C THR A 61 -29.66 -29.27 -109.28
N LYS A 62 -29.30 -29.40 -110.57
CA LYS A 62 -29.28 -28.27 -111.50
C LYS A 62 -30.68 -27.68 -111.72
N LEU A 63 -31.71 -28.53 -111.83
CA LEU A 63 -33.09 -28.08 -111.96
C LEU A 63 -33.56 -27.33 -110.70
N THR A 64 -33.26 -27.85 -109.50
CA THR A 64 -33.65 -27.17 -108.24
C THR A 64 -32.91 -25.85 -108.07
N ALA A 65 -31.63 -25.78 -108.42
CA ALA A 65 -30.86 -24.53 -108.39
C ALA A 65 -31.44 -23.51 -109.40
N ALA A 66 -31.72 -23.94 -110.63
CA ALA A 66 -32.37 -23.10 -111.64
C ALA A 66 -33.79 -22.67 -111.24
N GLN A 67 -34.51 -23.48 -110.46
CA GLN A 67 -35.82 -23.13 -109.91
C GLN A 67 -35.72 -22.12 -108.76
N THR A 68 -34.73 -22.22 -107.86
CA THR A 68 -34.51 -21.20 -106.82
C THR A 68 -34.04 -19.88 -107.43
N GLU A 69 -33.09 -19.92 -108.36
CA GLU A 69 -32.61 -18.73 -109.08
C GLU A 69 -33.72 -18.12 -109.93
N GLY A 70 -34.46 -18.94 -110.68
CA GLY A 70 -35.64 -18.52 -111.42
C GLY A 70 -36.78 -17.98 -110.54
N ALA A 71 -36.94 -18.47 -109.31
CA ALA A 71 -37.91 -17.94 -108.35
C ALA A 71 -37.48 -16.59 -107.76
N HIS A 72 -36.18 -16.39 -107.51
CA HIS A 72 -35.63 -15.09 -107.12
C HIS A 72 -35.74 -14.07 -108.26
N ILE A 73 -35.45 -14.47 -109.50
CA ILE A 73 -35.56 -13.59 -110.68
C ILE A 73 -37.03 -13.30 -111.01
N LYS A 74 -37.95 -14.28 -110.92
CA LYS A 74 -39.39 -14.02 -111.08
C LYS A 74 -39.94 -13.13 -109.97
N ARG A 75 -39.53 -13.30 -108.70
CA ARG A 75 -39.93 -12.37 -107.62
C ARG A 75 -39.36 -10.97 -107.82
N ALA A 76 -38.14 -10.85 -108.34
CA ALA A 76 -37.52 -9.56 -108.63
C ALA A 76 -38.12 -8.88 -109.88
N ALA A 77 -38.53 -9.64 -110.90
CA ALA A 77 -39.08 -9.11 -112.15
C ALA A 77 -40.57 -8.74 -112.07
N PHE A 78 -41.32 -9.27 -111.09
CA PHE A 78 -42.74 -8.97 -110.86
C PHE A 78 -43.00 -8.12 -109.60
N ALA A 79 -41.96 -7.60 -108.94
CA ALA A 79 -42.10 -6.70 -107.81
C ALA A 79 -41.81 -5.27 -108.27
N ASP A 80 -42.84 -4.41 -108.26
CA ASP A 80 -42.65 -2.97 -108.40
C ASP A 80 -41.67 -2.48 -107.33
N GLU A 81 -40.78 -1.53 -107.66
CA GLU A 81 -39.73 -1.00 -106.78
C GLU A 81 -40.27 -0.55 -105.40
N GLU A 82 -41.52 -0.11 -105.37
CA GLU A 82 -42.25 0.28 -104.16
C GLU A 82 -42.60 -0.89 -103.24
N THR A 83 -42.87 -2.08 -103.79
CA THR A 83 -43.16 -3.29 -102.99
C THR A 83 -41.90 -3.89 -102.35
N CYS A 84 -40.77 -3.89 -103.06
CA CYS A 84 -39.45 -4.24 -102.50
C CYS A 84 -39.04 -3.27 -101.39
N SER A 85 -39.18 -1.96 -101.63
CA SER A 85 -38.93 -0.93 -100.62
C SER A 85 -39.85 -1.07 -99.40
N ARG A 86 -41.12 -1.42 -99.58
CA ARG A 86 -42.08 -1.65 -98.49
C ARG A 86 -41.74 -2.89 -97.66
N MET A 87 -41.30 -3.98 -98.29
CA MET A 87 -40.86 -5.19 -97.59
C MET A 87 -39.59 -4.93 -96.78
N GLN A 88 -38.61 -4.26 -97.37
CA GLN A 88 -37.38 -3.85 -96.68
C GLN A 88 -37.67 -2.90 -95.52
N ARG A 89 -38.59 -1.93 -95.68
CA ARG A 89 -39.06 -1.05 -94.58
C ARG A 89 -39.74 -1.84 -93.46
N LYS A 90 -40.54 -2.87 -93.77
CA LYS A 90 -41.19 -3.72 -92.77
C LYS A 90 -40.19 -4.59 -92.01
N GLU A 91 -39.19 -5.16 -92.69
CA GLU A 91 -38.12 -5.91 -92.06
C GLU A 91 -37.23 -5.02 -91.18
N ASN A 92 -36.87 -3.82 -91.66
CA ASN A 92 -36.17 -2.81 -90.88
C ASN A 92 -37.00 -2.36 -89.66
N HIS A 93 -38.31 -2.19 -89.83
CA HIS A 93 -39.19 -1.84 -88.71
C HIS A 93 -39.28 -2.97 -87.67
N ALA A 94 -39.39 -4.22 -88.11
CA ALA A 94 -39.43 -5.38 -87.21
C ALA A 94 -38.12 -5.57 -86.44
N THR A 95 -36.96 -5.40 -87.10
CA THR A 95 -35.64 -5.47 -86.43
C THR A 95 -35.45 -4.33 -85.44
N LEU A 96 -35.84 -3.09 -85.79
CA LEU A 96 -35.85 -1.97 -84.85
C LEU A 96 -36.79 -2.22 -83.67
N GLN A 97 -37.98 -2.77 -83.91
CA GLN A 97 -38.94 -3.11 -82.87
C GLN A 97 -38.38 -4.19 -81.92
N GLN A 98 -37.71 -5.22 -82.44
CA GLN A 98 -37.02 -6.22 -81.64
C GLN A 98 -35.88 -5.62 -80.80
N GLN A 99 -35.11 -4.67 -81.35
CA GLN A 99 -34.08 -3.95 -80.61
C GLN A 99 -34.68 -3.05 -79.51
N VAL A 100 -35.82 -2.41 -79.78
CA VAL A 100 -36.54 -1.62 -78.75
C VAL A 100 -37.04 -2.52 -77.64
N PHE A 101 -37.61 -3.69 -77.96
CA PHE A 101 -38.05 -4.65 -76.95
C PHE A 101 -36.88 -5.24 -76.14
N SER A 102 -35.74 -5.56 -76.77
CA SER A 102 -34.57 -6.06 -76.04
C SER A 102 -33.99 -5.00 -75.11
N LYS A 103 -33.89 -3.75 -75.57
CA LYS A 103 -33.48 -2.60 -74.75
C LYS A 103 -34.48 -2.31 -73.62
N ALA A 104 -35.78 -2.41 -73.88
CA ALA A 104 -36.80 -2.25 -72.85
C ALA A 104 -36.74 -3.36 -71.79
N LYS A 105 -36.50 -4.61 -72.19
CA LYS A 105 -36.30 -5.74 -71.27
C LYS A 105 -35.05 -5.53 -70.41
N LEU A 106 -33.94 -5.10 -71.01
CA LEU A 106 -32.71 -4.77 -70.30
C LEU A 106 -32.90 -3.59 -69.33
N LEU A 107 -33.62 -2.55 -69.76
CA LEU A 107 -33.94 -1.42 -68.89
C LEU A 107 -34.81 -1.86 -67.71
N ASN A 108 -35.81 -2.72 -67.93
CA ASN A 108 -36.64 -3.24 -66.87
C ASN A 108 -35.84 -4.12 -65.91
N SER A 109 -34.94 -5.00 -66.39
CA SER A 109 -34.07 -5.80 -65.50
C SER A 109 -33.15 -4.91 -64.67
N MET A 110 -32.56 -3.86 -65.26
CA MET A 110 -31.74 -2.90 -64.53
C MET A 110 -32.55 -2.10 -63.50
N LYS A 111 -33.78 -1.70 -63.83
CA LYS A 111 -34.69 -1.05 -62.87
C LYS A 111 -35.06 -1.96 -61.71
N HIS A 112 -35.32 -3.24 -61.96
CA HIS A 112 -35.56 -4.21 -60.90
C HIS A 112 -34.32 -4.41 -60.02
N ALA A 113 -33.14 -4.58 -60.62
CA ALA A 113 -31.88 -4.69 -59.89
C ALA A 113 -31.57 -3.44 -59.04
N THR A 114 -31.86 -2.24 -59.57
CA THR A 114 -31.70 -0.98 -58.83
C THR A 114 -32.68 -0.91 -57.65
N ARG A 115 -33.94 -1.32 -57.84
CA ARG A 115 -34.94 -1.35 -56.76
C ARG A 115 -34.59 -2.34 -55.67
N THR A 116 -34.09 -3.53 -56.02
CA THR A 116 -33.67 -4.53 -55.01
C THR A 116 -32.46 -4.02 -54.21
N LEU A 117 -31.48 -3.41 -54.89
CA LEU A 117 -30.34 -2.79 -54.20
C LEU A 117 -30.78 -1.64 -53.30
N GLN A 118 -31.74 -0.82 -53.74
CA GLN A 118 -32.31 0.25 -52.92
C GLN A 118 -33.01 -0.29 -51.68
N GLN A 119 -33.82 -1.34 -51.83
CA GLN A 119 -34.48 -2.01 -50.70
C GLN A 119 -33.47 -2.55 -49.69
N HIS A 120 -32.42 -3.24 -50.16
CA HIS A 120 -31.35 -3.72 -49.27
C HIS A 120 -30.59 -2.59 -48.57
N LEU A 121 -30.37 -1.47 -49.25
CA LEU A 121 -29.73 -0.29 -48.66
C LEU A 121 -30.62 0.30 -47.55
N ASP A 122 -31.93 0.38 -47.79
CA ASP A 122 -32.88 0.86 -46.78
C ASP A 122 -33.02 -0.12 -45.60
N GLU A 123 -33.00 -1.43 -45.84
CA GLU A 123 -32.92 -2.47 -44.78
C GLU A 123 -31.66 -2.29 -43.90
N LEU A 124 -30.49 -2.13 -44.53
CA LEU A 124 -29.22 -1.90 -43.82
C LEU A 124 -29.23 -0.61 -43.01
N LYS A 125 -29.81 0.47 -43.54
CA LYS A 125 -30.00 1.73 -42.80
C LYS A 125 -30.87 1.54 -41.56
N MET A 126 -31.97 0.81 -41.70
CA MET A 126 -32.87 0.52 -40.57
C MET A 126 -32.16 -0.33 -39.50
N GLU A 127 -31.36 -1.30 -39.91
CA GLU A 127 -30.56 -2.10 -38.98
C GLU A 127 -29.48 -1.28 -38.29
N GLN A 128 -28.80 -0.38 -39.00
CA GLN A 128 -27.81 0.53 -38.43
C GLN A 128 -28.45 1.46 -37.38
N GLU A 129 -29.62 2.03 -37.65
CA GLU A 129 -30.34 2.86 -36.68
C GLU A 129 -30.80 2.05 -35.46
N ARG A 130 -31.24 0.81 -35.65
CA ARG A 130 -31.56 -0.11 -34.54
C ARG A 130 -30.34 -0.35 -33.65
N LEU A 131 -29.19 -0.64 -34.25
CA LEU A 131 -27.94 -0.86 -33.52
C LEU A 131 -27.48 0.40 -32.78
N LYS A 132 -27.58 1.59 -33.40
CA LYS A 132 -27.29 2.87 -32.72
C LYS A 132 -28.19 3.09 -31.50
N GLN A 133 -29.49 2.82 -31.62
CA GLN A 133 -30.41 2.93 -30.50
C GLN A 133 -30.09 1.93 -29.40
N GLN A 134 -29.77 0.68 -29.72
CA GLN A 134 -29.33 -0.31 -28.74
C GLN A 134 -28.05 0.12 -28.03
N HIS A 135 -27.03 0.53 -28.78
CA HIS A 135 -25.76 1.00 -28.20
C HIS A 135 -25.97 2.22 -27.29
N SER A 136 -26.85 3.17 -27.67
CA SER A 136 -27.18 4.31 -26.80
C SER A 136 -27.85 3.90 -25.49
N ARG A 137 -28.71 2.88 -25.51
CA ARG A 137 -29.37 2.36 -24.30
C ARG A 137 -28.39 1.62 -23.41
N GLU A 138 -27.56 0.76 -23.99
CA GLU A 138 -26.49 0.05 -23.27
C GLU A 138 -25.51 1.04 -22.64
N ALA A 139 -25.09 2.07 -23.37
CA ALA A 139 -24.22 3.12 -22.83
C ALA A 139 -24.87 3.86 -21.64
N VAL A 140 -26.16 4.17 -21.72
CA VAL A 140 -26.91 4.77 -20.60
C VAL A 140 -26.99 3.80 -19.41
N GLU A 141 -27.30 2.53 -19.64
CA GLU A 141 -27.36 1.52 -18.58
C GLU A 141 -26.00 1.31 -17.89
N ASP A 142 -24.92 1.28 -18.67
CA ASP A 142 -23.55 1.19 -18.16
C ASP A 142 -23.18 2.44 -17.35
N THR A 143 -23.55 3.64 -17.80
CA THR A 143 -23.31 4.87 -17.01
C THR A 143 -24.06 4.85 -15.68
N VAL A 144 -25.30 4.33 -15.66
CA VAL A 144 -26.09 4.17 -14.44
C VAL A 144 -25.48 3.11 -13.52
N ARG A 145 -25.01 1.99 -14.09
CA ARG A 145 -24.30 0.94 -13.34
C ARG A 145 -23.01 1.48 -12.72
N LEU A 146 -22.20 2.23 -13.48
CA LEU A 146 -20.99 2.88 -12.99
C LEU A 146 -21.29 3.81 -11.81
N ARG A 147 -22.28 4.70 -11.93
CA ARG A 147 -22.69 5.58 -10.82
C ARG A 147 -23.14 4.81 -9.58
N ARG A 148 -23.88 3.71 -9.73
CA ARG A 148 -24.25 2.87 -8.58
C ARG A 148 -23.04 2.24 -7.91
N MET A 149 -22.09 1.75 -8.70
CA MET A 149 -20.84 1.15 -8.18
C MET A 149 -19.98 2.20 -7.47
N GLU A 150 -19.86 3.39 -8.04
CA GLU A 150 -19.17 4.54 -7.42
C GLU A 150 -19.81 4.92 -6.09
N ASN A 151 -21.13 5.07 -6.04
CA ASN A 151 -21.85 5.37 -4.79
C ASN A 151 -21.67 4.27 -3.73
N SER A 152 -21.69 3.00 -4.13
CA SER A 152 -21.44 1.86 -3.24
C SER A 152 -20.01 1.87 -2.68
N LEU A 153 -19.04 2.17 -3.54
CA LEU A 153 -17.63 2.30 -3.17
C LEU A 153 -17.41 3.48 -2.21
N GLU A 154 -18.00 4.64 -2.49
CA GLU A 154 -17.91 5.81 -1.63
C GLU A 154 -18.56 5.57 -0.27
N THR A 155 -19.73 4.94 -0.25
CA THR A 155 -20.40 4.52 0.99
C THR A 155 -19.50 3.60 1.82
N SER A 156 -18.82 2.65 1.17
CA SER A 156 -17.89 1.73 1.83
C SER A 156 -16.64 2.45 2.36
N ARG A 157 -16.09 3.41 1.60
CA ARG A 157 -14.97 4.27 2.03
C ARG A 157 -15.33 5.14 3.22
N LEU A 158 -16.55 5.67 3.27
CA LEU A 158 -17.06 6.44 4.42
C LEU A 158 -17.20 5.55 5.66
N LYS A 159 -17.76 4.33 5.51
CA LYS A 159 -17.83 3.34 6.60
C LYS A 159 -16.44 2.98 7.13
N LEU A 160 -15.46 2.77 6.25
CA LEU A 160 -14.09 2.49 6.64
C LEU A 160 -13.47 3.65 7.45
N ARG A 161 -13.62 4.90 6.98
CA ARG A 161 -13.16 6.09 7.71
C ARG A 161 -13.82 6.23 9.08
N LEU A 162 -15.11 5.94 9.18
CA LEU A 162 -15.82 5.93 10.47
C LEU A 162 -15.26 4.86 11.41
N VAL A 163 -15.06 3.63 10.93
CA VAL A 163 -14.46 2.55 11.73
C VAL A 163 -13.05 2.93 12.19
N GLN A 164 -12.23 3.53 11.32
CA GLN A 164 -10.89 4.02 11.68
C GLN A 164 -10.95 5.11 12.74
N SER A 165 -11.88 6.07 12.63
CA SER A 165 -12.08 7.12 13.63
C SER A 165 -12.53 6.55 14.98
N ILE A 166 -13.47 5.60 14.97
CA ILE A 166 -13.93 4.90 16.17
C ILE A 166 -12.77 4.12 16.80
N ALA A 167 -12.00 3.37 16.01
CA ALA A 167 -10.85 2.61 16.47
C ALA A 167 -9.76 3.52 17.08
N ALA A 168 -9.51 4.68 16.47
CA ALA A 168 -8.59 5.67 17.03
C ALA A 168 -9.10 6.23 18.36
N SER A 169 -10.41 6.47 18.48
CA SER A 169 -11.06 6.92 19.71
C SER A 169 -11.01 5.86 20.83
N THR A 170 -11.33 4.60 20.52
CA THR A 170 -11.25 3.50 21.49
C THR A 170 -9.81 3.27 21.92
N GLN A 171 -8.83 3.37 21.03
CA GLN A 171 -7.42 3.27 21.39
C GLN A 171 -6.99 4.39 22.35
N LYS A 172 -7.42 5.64 22.11
CA LYS A 172 -7.18 6.75 23.05
C LYS A 172 -7.79 6.48 24.42
N LEU A 173 -9.02 5.95 24.44
CA LEU A 173 -9.70 5.60 25.69
C LEU A 173 -8.97 4.48 26.44
N ILE A 174 -8.50 3.45 25.74
CA ILE A 174 -7.68 2.36 26.33
C ILE A 174 -6.38 2.94 26.91
N ASN A 175 -5.69 3.81 26.17
CA ASN A 175 -4.46 4.43 26.67
C ASN A 175 -4.72 5.27 27.91
N HIS A 176 -5.79 6.06 27.93
CA HIS A 176 -6.21 6.81 29.10
C HIS A 176 -6.48 5.91 30.31
N PHE A 177 -7.20 4.79 30.13
CA PHE A 177 -7.43 3.84 31.22
C PHE A 177 -6.15 3.15 31.69
N LYS A 178 -5.20 2.86 30.79
CA LYS A 178 -3.89 2.31 31.17
C LYS A 178 -3.08 3.32 31.99
N ASP A 179 -3.09 4.58 31.59
CA ASP A 179 -2.40 5.65 32.31
C ASP A 179 -3.06 5.90 33.68
N GLN A 180 -4.40 5.84 33.76
CA GLN A 180 -5.12 5.85 35.03
C GLN A 180 -4.77 4.65 35.91
N SER A 181 -4.69 3.44 35.38
CA SER A 181 -4.28 2.27 36.18
C SER A 181 -2.91 2.48 36.81
N ARG A 182 -1.94 2.99 36.04
CA ARG A 182 -0.58 3.26 36.51
C ARG A 182 -0.54 4.34 37.60
N THR A 183 -1.32 5.40 37.45
CA THR A 183 -1.36 6.46 38.48
C THR A 183 -2.05 6.00 39.75
N HIS A 184 -3.10 5.18 39.63
CA HIS A 184 -3.80 4.61 40.77
C HIS A 184 -2.92 3.61 41.53
N GLU A 185 -2.16 2.76 40.84
CA GLU A 185 -1.17 1.87 41.46
C GLU A 185 -0.15 2.66 42.29
N GLY A 186 0.44 3.73 41.73
CA GLY A 186 1.37 4.57 42.49
C GLY A 186 0.75 5.30 43.68
N GLN A 187 -0.54 5.68 43.59
CA GLN A 187 -1.28 6.25 44.72
C GLN A 187 -1.55 5.22 45.82
N LEU A 188 -1.88 3.98 45.45
CA LEU A 188 -2.07 2.89 46.40
C LEU A 188 -0.78 2.56 47.13
N ASP A 189 0.34 2.43 46.42
CA ASP A 189 1.66 2.19 47.03
C ASP A 189 2.03 3.30 48.03
N ALA A 190 1.73 4.57 47.70
CA ALA A 190 1.98 5.70 48.58
C ALA A 190 1.12 5.63 49.85
N LEU A 191 -0.16 5.29 49.72
CA LEU A 191 -1.08 5.11 50.85
C LEU A 191 -0.67 3.91 51.73
N GLU A 192 -0.24 2.81 51.12
CA GLU A 192 0.27 1.64 51.84
C GLU A 192 1.54 1.97 52.63
N ALA A 193 2.47 2.72 52.03
CA ALA A 193 3.67 3.19 52.71
C ALA A 193 3.32 4.12 53.90
N GLU A 194 2.31 4.99 53.75
CA GLU A 194 1.84 5.84 54.84
C GLU A 194 1.17 5.04 55.97
N ILE A 195 0.34 4.05 55.63
CA ILE A 195 -0.27 3.14 56.62
C ILE A 195 0.82 2.38 57.38
N LEU A 196 1.85 1.87 56.70
CA LEU A 196 2.98 1.19 57.35
C LEU A 196 3.75 2.12 58.29
N LYS A 197 3.96 3.38 57.88
CA LYS A 197 4.60 4.40 58.71
C LYS A 197 3.77 4.71 59.96
N GLU A 198 2.46 4.87 59.82
CA GLU A 198 1.55 5.11 60.95
C GLU A 198 1.46 3.90 61.89
N ARG A 199 1.41 2.68 61.35
CA ARG A 199 1.50 1.45 62.17
C ARG A 199 2.80 1.40 62.96
N GLY A 200 3.93 1.75 62.35
CA GLY A 200 5.22 1.84 63.02
C GLY A 200 5.24 2.92 64.12
N LYS A 201 4.62 4.09 63.89
CA LYS A 201 4.46 5.13 64.92
C LYS A 201 3.58 4.64 66.09
N LEU A 202 2.48 3.94 65.79
CA LEU A 202 1.60 3.38 66.82
C LEU A 202 2.32 2.36 67.69
N GLN A 203 3.08 1.44 67.09
CA GLN A 203 3.91 0.48 67.83
C GLN A 203 4.92 1.17 68.74
N LYS A 204 5.63 2.20 68.24
CA LYS A 204 6.56 3.00 69.07
C LYS A 204 5.83 3.67 70.24
N LEU A 205 4.61 4.17 70.03
CA LEU A 205 3.82 4.80 71.08
C LEU A 205 3.29 3.78 72.10
N GLN A 206 2.92 2.57 71.67
CA GLN A 206 2.57 1.47 72.57
C GLN A 206 3.75 1.06 73.46
N VAL A 207 4.95 0.93 72.89
CA VAL A 207 6.17 0.64 73.68
C VAL A 207 6.43 1.76 74.69
N LYS A 208 6.29 3.03 74.29
CA LYS A 208 6.41 4.17 75.22
C LYS A 208 5.37 4.12 76.34
N LYS A 209 4.12 3.75 76.03
CA LYS A 209 3.05 3.59 77.03
C LYS A 209 3.40 2.48 78.03
N LEU A 210 3.86 1.32 77.54
CA LEU A 210 4.27 0.20 78.40
C LEU A 210 5.44 0.60 79.31
N ASN A 211 6.47 1.26 78.77
CA ASN A 211 7.58 1.77 79.58
C ASN A 211 7.11 2.78 80.63
N ALA A 212 6.22 3.71 80.27
CA ALA A 212 5.67 4.67 81.21
C ALA A 212 4.81 4.00 82.31
N GLN A 213 4.16 2.89 81.99
CA GLN A 213 3.40 2.10 82.95
C GLN A 213 4.34 1.35 83.91
N LEU A 214 5.37 0.68 83.37
CA LEU A 214 6.41 0.02 84.18
C LEU A 214 7.12 1.00 85.13
N LEU A 215 7.46 2.21 84.66
CA LEU A 215 8.05 3.25 85.50
C LEU A 215 7.10 3.71 86.62
N ARG A 216 5.79 3.78 86.32
CA ARG A 216 4.78 4.17 87.31
C ARG A 216 4.60 3.09 88.37
N ASP A 217 4.53 1.82 87.95
CA ASP A 217 4.42 0.68 88.86
C ASP A 217 5.67 0.55 89.75
N ALA A 218 6.87 0.76 89.18
CA ALA A 218 8.12 0.80 89.94
C ALA A 218 8.12 1.92 90.99
N CYS A 219 7.72 3.14 90.62
CA CYS A 219 7.63 4.26 91.55
C CYS A 219 6.59 4.02 92.67
N GLN A 220 5.46 3.37 92.36
CA GLN A 220 4.47 2.99 93.37
C GLN A 220 5.01 1.91 94.32
N ALA A 221 5.75 0.93 93.82
CA ALA A 221 6.38 -0.10 94.64
C ALA A 221 7.45 0.50 95.58
N GLU A 222 8.29 1.41 95.08
CA GLU A 222 9.26 2.15 95.91
C GLU A 222 8.56 2.97 97.00
N GLN A 223 7.47 3.67 96.65
CA GLN A 223 6.68 4.44 97.61
C GLN A 223 6.07 3.54 98.70
N GLN A 224 5.53 2.37 98.35
CA GLN A 224 5.01 1.40 99.31
C GLN A 224 6.11 0.85 100.22
N GLN A 225 7.29 0.52 99.68
CA GLN A 225 8.43 0.09 100.48
C GLN A 225 8.87 1.17 101.46
N GLN A 226 8.86 2.44 101.04
CA GLN A 226 9.22 3.56 101.91
C GLN A 226 8.18 3.76 103.02
N GLN A 227 6.90 3.67 102.72
CA GLN A 227 5.82 3.70 103.72
C GLN A 227 5.95 2.56 104.75
N GLN A 228 6.26 1.33 104.31
CA GLN A 228 6.48 0.21 105.22
C GLN A 228 7.70 0.45 106.14
N LYS A 229 8.80 1.00 105.60
CA LYS A 229 9.97 1.39 106.40
C LYS A 229 9.63 2.48 107.40
N GLU A 230 8.88 3.51 107.01
CA GLU A 230 8.42 4.56 107.91
C GLU A 230 7.51 4.00 109.02
N GLU A 231 6.61 3.08 108.69
CA GLU A 231 5.75 2.42 109.68
C GLU A 231 6.56 1.57 110.68
N LEU A 232 7.58 0.86 110.21
CA LEU A 232 8.52 0.13 111.07
C LEU A 232 9.29 1.07 111.99
N LEU A 233 9.82 2.18 111.46
CA LEU A 233 10.49 3.21 112.27
C LEU A 233 9.54 3.82 113.31
N LEU A 234 8.28 4.07 112.96
CA LEU A 234 7.27 4.56 113.91
C LEU A 234 6.95 3.53 114.99
N LYS A 235 6.90 2.22 114.67
CA LYS A 235 6.74 1.14 115.65
C LYS A 235 7.94 1.08 116.59
N ASP A 236 9.16 1.13 116.05
CA ASP A 236 10.40 1.17 116.84
C ASP A 236 10.45 2.39 117.77
N LEU A 237 10.03 3.57 117.30
CA LEU A 237 9.94 4.78 118.12
C LEU A 237 8.91 4.63 119.24
N LYS A 238 7.73 4.05 118.96
CA LYS A 238 6.72 3.75 119.99
C LYS A 238 7.23 2.73 121.01
N GLU A 239 7.94 1.70 120.59
CA GLU A 239 8.57 0.75 121.50
C GLU A 239 9.64 1.40 122.36
N LYS A 240 10.50 2.25 121.78
CA LYS A 240 11.51 3.01 122.53
C LYS A 240 10.86 3.96 123.53
N GLU A 241 9.78 4.64 123.14
CA GLU A 241 9.01 5.51 124.03
C GLU A 241 8.37 4.71 125.17
N GLN A 242 7.79 3.53 124.89
CA GLN A 242 7.24 2.64 125.92
C GLN A 242 8.33 2.14 126.88
N ARG A 243 9.49 1.72 126.37
CA ARG A 243 10.65 1.32 127.18
C ARG A 243 11.13 2.48 128.05
N SER A 244 11.29 3.67 127.47
CA SER A 244 11.66 4.88 128.21
C SER A 244 10.63 5.23 129.28
N GLY A 245 9.33 5.15 128.97
CA GLY A 245 8.24 5.38 129.93
C GLY A 245 8.24 4.38 131.07
N TYR A 246 8.56 3.11 130.80
CA TYR A 246 8.74 2.08 131.82
C TYR A 246 9.94 2.39 132.74
N PHE A 247 11.08 2.81 132.20
CA PHE A 247 12.23 3.22 133.00
C PHE A 247 11.95 4.48 133.82
N ILE A 248 11.25 5.48 133.26
CA ILE A 248 10.82 6.68 134.01
C ILE A 248 9.85 6.31 135.13
N LYS A 249 8.95 5.34 134.92
CA LYS A 249 8.02 4.86 135.94
C LYS A 249 8.77 4.13 137.06
N LYS A 250 9.72 3.25 136.72
CA LYS A 250 10.63 2.63 137.69
C LYS A 250 11.42 3.67 138.49
N LEU A 251 12.02 4.65 137.84
CA LEU A 251 12.74 5.74 138.51
C LEU A 251 11.82 6.57 139.42
N LYS A 252 10.56 6.80 139.05
CA LYS A 252 9.56 7.47 139.93
C LYS A 252 9.12 6.59 141.11
N ASP A 253 9.05 5.27 140.91
CA ASP A 253 8.73 4.31 141.96
C ASP A 253 9.94 4.13 142.90
N ASP A 254 11.17 4.20 142.38
CA ASP A 254 12.44 4.23 143.13
C ASP A 254 12.65 5.59 143.86
N ASP A 255 12.31 6.73 143.24
CA ASP A 255 12.31 8.07 143.88
C ASP A 255 11.31 8.17 145.05
N ASN A 256 10.24 7.35 145.05
CA ASN A 256 9.31 7.22 146.16
C ASN A 256 9.76 6.18 147.21
N ALA A 257 10.69 5.28 146.87
CA ALA A 257 11.21 4.21 147.74
C ALA A 257 12.57 4.54 148.39
N GLU A 258 13.32 5.51 147.87
CA GLU A 258 14.61 5.95 148.41
C GLU A 258 14.55 7.42 148.87
N LYS A 259 14.02 7.63 150.07
CA LYS A 259 14.34 8.85 150.82
C LYS A 259 15.82 8.82 151.19
N THR A 260 16.44 10.01 151.20
CA THR A 260 17.66 10.36 151.96
C THR A 260 19.01 9.79 151.51
N GLU A 261 19.98 10.71 151.43
CA GLU A 261 21.45 10.56 151.52
C GLU A 261 22.32 10.54 150.24
N LYS A 262 23.04 11.68 150.11
CA LYS A 262 24.52 11.83 150.01
C LYS A 262 25.25 11.57 148.67
N LYS A 263 25.69 12.70 148.10
CA LYS A 263 27.08 13.11 147.75
C LYS A 263 28.10 12.05 147.25
N SER A 264 28.65 12.29 146.06
CA SER A 264 30.09 12.46 145.73
C SER A 264 30.23 12.64 144.20
N ASP A 265 30.88 13.70 143.70
CA ASP A 265 32.32 13.79 143.36
C ASP A 265 32.71 12.76 142.28
N GLY A 266 33.30 13.05 141.13
CA GLY A 266 33.87 14.23 140.50
C GLY A 266 34.42 13.79 139.12
N MET A 267 35.22 14.66 138.48
CA MET A 267 36.14 14.36 137.36
C MET A 267 35.58 14.31 135.93
N ARG A 268 35.56 15.52 135.37
CA ARG A 268 36.01 15.91 134.02
C ARG A 268 37.41 15.34 133.74
N PHE A 269 37.62 14.72 132.59
CA PHE A 269 38.95 14.45 132.06
C PHE A 269 39.15 15.18 130.73
N GLU A 270 40.17 16.03 130.73
CA GLU A 270 40.80 16.62 129.56
C GLU A 270 41.69 15.55 128.90
N ALA A 271 41.71 15.53 127.57
CA ALA A 271 42.69 14.78 126.81
C ALA A 271 43.67 15.78 126.17
N GLN A 272 44.87 15.87 126.75
CA GLN A 272 46.06 16.34 126.05
C GLN A 272 47.12 15.25 126.11
N ASP A 273 47.46 14.78 124.91
CA ASP A 273 48.80 14.77 124.31
C ASP A 273 49.99 14.05 124.98
N SER A 274 50.85 13.58 124.07
CA SER A 274 52.28 13.26 124.22
C SER A 274 52.71 11.84 124.65
N THR A 275 53.11 11.07 123.62
CA THR A 275 54.49 10.65 123.31
C THR A 275 55.42 9.99 124.37
N SER A 276 56.24 9.07 123.83
CA SER A 276 57.33 8.28 124.45
C SER A 276 56.86 7.02 125.19
N SER A 277 57.45 5.83 125.03
CA SER A 277 58.87 5.53 124.90
C SER A 277 59.08 4.21 124.14
N LEU A 278 60.17 4.20 123.38
CA LEU A 278 60.81 3.06 122.72
C LEU A 278 61.26 2.02 123.74
N ALA A 279 60.97 0.73 123.49
CA ALA A 279 61.83 -0.45 123.74
C ALA A 279 61.00 -1.75 123.75
N ASP A 280 60.79 -2.37 122.58
CA ASP A 280 60.81 -3.85 122.43
C ASP A 280 60.73 -4.24 120.94
N GLU A 281 61.82 -4.06 120.18
CA GLU A 281 61.86 -4.37 118.73
C GLU A 281 62.05 -5.87 118.39
N GLU A 282 61.93 -6.79 119.36
CA GLU A 282 62.06 -8.24 119.08
C GLU A 282 60.77 -9.04 119.33
N LYS A 283 59.62 -8.35 119.43
CA LYS A 283 58.25 -8.92 119.45
C LYS A 283 57.28 -8.23 118.49
N THR A 284 57.76 -7.35 117.63
CA THR A 284 56.92 -6.49 116.78
C THR A 284 56.33 -7.21 115.57
N VAL A 285 56.96 -8.27 115.06
CA VAL A 285 56.44 -8.99 113.90
C VAL A 285 55.17 -9.80 114.25
N PRO A 286 55.14 -10.66 115.29
CA PRO A 286 53.91 -11.34 115.70
C PRO A 286 52.81 -10.36 116.15
N SER A 287 53.19 -9.29 116.87
CA SER A 287 52.23 -8.29 117.36
C SER A 287 51.59 -7.46 116.23
N ALA A 288 52.35 -7.11 115.19
CA ALA A 288 51.81 -6.37 114.05
C ALA A 288 50.88 -7.24 113.19
N TYR A 289 51.20 -8.54 113.02
CA TYR A 289 50.28 -9.48 112.37
C TYR A 289 49.03 -9.70 113.22
N GLU A 290 49.15 -9.87 114.54
CA GLU A 290 48.02 -10.08 115.44
C GLU A 290 47.12 -8.85 115.56
N GLU A 291 47.68 -7.64 115.54
CA GLU A 291 46.92 -6.39 115.47
C GLU A 291 46.23 -6.22 114.12
N ALA A 292 46.88 -6.56 113.00
CA ALA A 292 46.25 -6.57 111.68
C ALA A 292 45.13 -7.61 111.58
N PHE A 293 45.31 -8.81 112.16
CA PHE A 293 44.28 -9.84 112.24
C PHE A 293 43.09 -9.36 113.06
N ARG A 294 43.32 -8.75 114.23
CA ARG A 294 42.25 -8.14 115.04
C ARG A 294 41.50 -7.05 114.27
N LEU A 295 42.21 -6.19 113.56
CA LEU A 295 41.60 -5.13 112.76
C LEU A 295 40.73 -5.71 111.64
N ILE A 296 41.17 -6.80 111.00
CA ILE A 296 40.43 -7.50 109.96
C ILE A 296 39.20 -8.20 110.57
N THR A 297 39.33 -8.89 111.70
CA THR A 297 38.19 -9.56 112.37
C THR A 297 37.17 -8.56 112.90
N ASP A 298 37.62 -7.43 113.47
CA ASP A 298 36.75 -6.38 114.00
C ASP A 298 36.01 -5.63 112.87
N SER A 299 36.66 -5.44 111.71
CA SER A 299 36.06 -4.76 110.55
C SER A 299 35.18 -5.68 109.68
N THR A 300 35.45 -6.98 109.64
CA THR A 300 34.69 -7.96 108.85
C THR A 300 33.65 -8.73 109.67
N GLY A 301 33.76 -8.71 111.01
CA GLY A 301 32.86 -9.38 111.95
C GLY A 301 32.94 -10.90 111.92
N ILE A 302 34.02 -11.48 111.39
CA ILE A 302 34.22 -12.93 111.23
C ILE A 302 35.06 -13.44 112.40
N THR A 303 34.53 -14.41 113.15
CA THR A 303 35.16 -14.99 114.35
C THR A 303 36.03 -16.24 114.08
N ASP A 304 35.88 -16.89 112.92
CA ASP A 304 36.61 -18.09 112.54
C ASP A 304 37.61 -17.82 111.39
N VAL A 305 38.83 -18.34 111.53
CA VAL A 305 39.94 -18.09 110.59
C VAL A 305 39.72 -18.85 109.28
N GLU A 306 39.14 -20.06 109.34
CA GLU A 306 38.82 -20.84 108.15
C GLU A 306 37.76 -20.15 107.26
N ASP A 307 36.70 -19.60 107.88
CA ASP A 307 35.64 -18.84 107.18
C ASP A 307 36.18 -17.58 106.48
N LEU A 308 37.16 -16.91 107.11
CA LEU A 308 37.84 -15.76 106.54
C LEU A 308 38.60 -16.16 105.27
N VAL A 309 39.36 -17.25 105.33
CA VAL A 309 40.11 -17.79 104.19
C VAL A 309 39.18 -18.22 103.05
N GLU A 310 38.04 -18.86 103.35
CA GLU A 310 37.07 -19.29 102.33
C GLU A 310 36.37 -18.10 101.65
N ARG A 311 36.05 -17.03 102.40
CA ARG A 311 35.50 -15.79 101.81
C ARG A 311 36.52 -15.06 100.94
N PHE A 312 37.79 -15.00 101.33
CA PHE A 312 38.85 -14.44 100.49
C PHE A 312 39.10 -15.30 99.25
N ALA A 313 39.05 -16.63 99.37
CA ALA A 313 39.16 -17.54 98.22
C ALA A 313 38.01 -17.33 97.23
N SER A 314 36.76 -17.27 97.70
CA SER A 314 35.58 -17.01 96.86
C SER A 314 35.55 -15.59 96.27
N GLN A 315 36.00 -14.56 97.01
CA GLN A 315 36.21 -13.22 96.46
C GLN A 315 37.29 -13.20 95.37
N ARG A 316 38.38 -13.94 95.56
CA ARG A 316 39.42 -14.08 94.55
C ARG A 316 38.89 -14.80 93.31
N ASP A 317 38.11 -15.86 93.49
CA ASP A 317 37.54 -16.63 92.38
C ASP A 317 36.48 -15.82 91.60
N THR A 318 35.64 -15.05 92.30
CA THR A 318 34.69 -14.12 91.66
C THR A 318 35.40 -12.99 90.94
N LEU A 319 36.48 -12.44 91.49
CA LEU A 319 37.32 -11.45 90.82
C LEU A 319 37.98 -12.03 89.56
N ASN A 320 38.54 -13.24 89.64
CA ASN A 320 39.10 -13.94 88.48
C ASN A 320 38.04 -14.22 87.40
N ALA A 321 36.81 -14.58 87.80
CA ALA A 321 35.69 -14.79 86.87
C ALA A 321 35.24 -13.48 86.21
N LEU A 322 35.18 -12.37 86.96
CA LEU A 322 34.90 -11.03 86.45
C LEU A 322 35.97 -10.55 85.48
N GLU A 323 37.24 -10.74 85.81
CA GLU A 323 38.37 -10.38 84.94
C GLU A 323 38.37 -11.24 83.68
N GLY A 324 38.10 -12.54 83.79
CA GLY A 324 37.90 -13.43 82.66
C GLY A 324 36.73 -13.01 81.76
N SER A 325 35.60 -12.59 82.34
CA SER A 325 34.45 -12.04 81.59
C SER A 325 34.80 -10.73 80.88
N LYS A 326 35.54 -9.84 81.54
CA LYS A 326 36.02 -8.57 80.95
C LYS A 326 36.97 -8.81 79.77
N VAL A 327 37.87 -9.78 79.87
CA VAL A 327 38.78 -10.15 78.77
C VAL A 327 37.99 -10.75 77.59
N LYS A 328 37.01 -11.62 77.86
CA LYS A 328 36.13 -12.18 76.83
C LYS A 328 35.32 -11.08 76.12
N SER A 329 34.69 -10.19 76.88
CA SER A 329 33.92 -9.07 76.34
C SER A 329 34.78 -8.13 75.49
N LYS A 330 36.01 -7.82 75.92
CA LYS A 330 36.97 -7.06 75.10
C LYS A 330 37.37 -7.77 73.82
N LYS A 331 37.54 -9.10 73.86
CA LYS A 331 37.87 -9.90 72.68
C LYS A 331 36.71 -9.89 71.68
N GLU A 332 35.49 -10.07 72.16
CA GLU A 332 34.27 -9.95 71.35
C GLU A 332 34.15 -8.55 70.75
N GLU A 333 34.42 -7.49 71.52
CA GLU A 333 34.40 -6.10 71.02
C GLU A 333 35.42 -5.87 69.89
N LEU A 334 36.63 -6.42 70.01
CA LEU A 334 37.65 -6.38 68.95
C LEU A 334 37.21 -7.16 67.70
N GLU A 335 36.66 -8.37 67.87
CA GLU A 335 36.15 -9.17 66.76
C GLU A 335 34.99 -8.47 66.04
N LEU A 336 34.07 -7.84 66.78
CA LEU A 336 32.99 -7.02 66.19
C LEU A 336 33.55 -5.78 65.48
N ALA A 337 34.53 -5.10 66.05
CA ALA A 337 35.17 -3.95 65.42
C ALA A 337 35.85 -4.34 64.09
N GLU A 338 36.56 -5.49 64.06
CA GLU A 338 37.12 -6.02 62.84
C GLU A 338 36.04 -6.35 61.81
N GLN A 339 34.96 -7.02 62.20
CA GLN A 339 33.85 -7.34 61.29
C GLN A 339 33.19 -6.07 60.74
N LEU A 340 32.98 -5.04 61.57
CA LEU A 340 32.46 -3.75 61.11
C LEU A 340 33.38 -3.10 60.07
N THR A 341 34.70 -3.09 60.30
CA THR A 341 35.64 -2.54 59.31
C THR A 341 35.69 -3.34 58.01
N ARG A 342 35.55 -4.67 58.07
CA ARG A 342 35.46 -5.53 56.88
C ARG A 342 34.18 -5.26 56.09
N LEU A 343 33.03 -5.28 56.75
CA LEU A 343 31.73 -4.96 56.13
C LEU A 343 31.71 -3.56 55.54
N GLN A 344 32.35 -2.59 56.20
CA GLN A 344 32.45 -1.23 55.68
C GLN A 344 33.30 -1.14 54.40
N LYS A 345 34.37 -1.94 54.28
CA LYS A 345 35.16 -2.05 53.04
C LYS A 345 34.37 -2.71 51.92
N GLU A 346 33.73 -3.86 52.20
CA GLU A 346 32.88 -4.56 51.23
C GLU A 346 31.76 -3.66 50.70
N LEU A 347 31.13 -2.87 51.57
CA LEU A 347 30.11 -1.92 51.17
C LEU A 347 30.65 -0.80 50.26
N GLN A 348 31.87 -0.33 50.48
CA GLN A 348 32.50 0.64 49.57
C GLN A 348 32.86 0.01 48.23
N GLU A 349 33.39 -1.21 48.23
CA GLU A 349 33.69 -1.94 47.00
C GLU A 349 32.43 -2.19 46.17
N VAL A 350 31.34 -2.63 46.79
CA VAL A 350 30.05 -2.81 46.12
C VAL A 350 29.50 -1.49 45.59
N LYS A 351 29.66 -0.37 46.31
CA LYS A 351 29.28 0.96 45.82
C LYS A 351 30.09 1.37 44.59
N HIS A 352 31.40 1.15 44.60
CA HIS A 352 32.26 1.48 43.48
C HIS A 352 31.99 0.59 42.26
N GLN A 353 31.80 -0.71 42.47
CA GLN A 353 31.43 -1.65 41.41
C GLN A 353 30.05 -1.30 40.83
N GLY A 354 29.06 -0.98 41.67
CA GLY A 354 27.75 -0.53 41.24
C GLY A 354 27.82 0.76 40.41
N ALA A 355 28.60 1.74 40.86
CA ALA A 355 28.80 2.99 40.13
C ALA A 355 29.51 2.77 38.77
N ALA A 356 30.52 1.90 38.73
CA ALA A 356 31.23 1.56 37.50
C ALA A 356 30.33 0.83 36.49
N LEU A 357 29.51 -0.12 36.96
CA LEU A 357 28.54 -0.83 36.11
C LEU A 357 27.49 0.12 35.57
N LEU A 358 26.91 0.99 36.40
CA LEU A 358 25.92 1.98 35.95
C LEU A 358 26.50 2.95 34.92
N PHE A 359 27.74 3.40 35.11
CA PHE A 359 28.41 4.26 34.15
C PHE A 359 28.67 3.55 32.81
N SER A 360 29.14 2.30 32.85
CA SER A 360 29.35 1.48 31.65
C SER A 360 28.04 1.21 30.92
N GLU A 361 26.96 0.88 31.63
CA GLU A 361 25.63 0.67 31.06
C GLU A 361 25.10 1.96 30.41
N GLN A 362 25.24 3.10 31.08
CA GLN A 362 24.82 4.39 30.54
C GLN A 362 25.60 4.75 29.26
N GLN A 363 26.90 4.48 29.22
CA GLN A 363 27.71 4.68 28.01
C GLN A 363 27.24 3.75 26.87
N ASN A 364 27.04 2.46 27.14
CA ASN A 364 26.55 1.50 26.15
C ASN A 364 25.18 1.90 25.59
N GLN A 365 24.27 2.35 26.47
CA GLN A 365 22.95 2.85 26.06
C GLN A 365 23.06 4.05 25.12
N GLU A 366 23.96 5.00 25.40
CA GLU A 366 24.16 6.16 24.53
C GLU A 366 24.79 5.76 23.20
N GLU A 367 25.75 4.82 23.19
CA GLU A 367 26.32 4.27 21.95
C GLU A 367 25.25 3.57 21.09
N HIS A 368 24.38 2.76 21.69
CA HIS A 368 23.26 2.14 20.99
C HIS A 368 22.25 3.19 20.47
N ARG A 369 21.99 4.24 21.23
CA ARG A 369 21.12 5.36 20.81
C ARG A 369 21.70 6.07 19.59
N LEU A 370 22.99 6.34 19.59
CA LEU A 370 23.71 6.95 18.47
C LEU A 370 23.72 6.04 17.24
N GLN A 371 23.98 4.74 17.42
CA GLN A 371 23.93 3.76 16.34
C GLN A 371 22.52 3.67 15.73
N LEU A 372 21.48 3.65 16.55
CA LEU A 372 20.10 3.63 16.09
C LEU A 372 19.78 4.90 15.29
N GLN A 373 20.18 6.07 15.77
CA GLN A 373 19.98 7.34 15.06
C GLN A 373 20.73 7.36 13.72
N ALA A 374 21.97 6.87 13.69
CA ALA A 374 22.75 6.75 12.46
C ALA A 374 22.07 5.79 11.45
N GLN A 375 21.53 4.66 11.91
CA GLN A 375 20.79 3.74 11.05
C GLN A 375 19.48 4.32 10.55
N GLN A 376 18.73 5.05 11.39
CA GLN A 376 17.53 5.77 10.95
C GLN A 376 17.84 6.77 9.85
N LEU A 377 18.88 7.59 10.01
CA LEU A 377 19.33 8.53 8.99
C LEU A 377 19.72 7.82 7.68
N ARG A 378 20.37 6.64 7.75
CA ARG A 378 20.69 5.83 6.58
C ARG A 378 19.43 5.28 5.90
N CYS A 379 18.46 4.78 6.67
CA CYS A 379 17.18 4.33 6.15
C CYS A 379 16.43 5.47 5.46
N ASP A 380 16.38 6.65 6.05
CA ASP A 380 15.70 7.82 5.47
C ASP A 380 16.41 8.34 4.23
N ALA A 381 17.75 8.27 4.18
CA ALA A 381 18.50 8.58 2.97
C ALA A 381 18.24 7.54 1.86
N ALA A 382 18.13 6.26 2.21
CA ALA A 382 17.80 5.19 1.26
C ALA A 382 16.37 5.34 0.71
N LYS A 383 15.39 5.65 1.57
CA LYS A 383 14.01 5.95 1.16
C LYS A 383 13.94 7.13 0.19
N ARG A 384 14.57 8.25 0.54
CA ARG A 384 14.65 9.42 -0.36
C ARG A 384 15.29 9.09 -1.71
N ARG A 385 16.30 8.22 -1.73
CA ARG A 385 16.90 7.73 -2.98
C ARG A 385 15.95 6.85 -3.77
N LEU A 386 15.20 5.96 -3.12
CA LEU A 386 14.19 5.13 -3.75
C LEU A 386 13.08 6.01 -4.36
N ASP A 387 12.52 6.95 -3.60
CA ASP A 387 11.49 7.87 -4.07
C ASP A 387 11.99 8.71 -5.27
N SER A 388 13.26 9.16 -5.21
CA SER A 388 13.89 9.85 -6.34
C SER A 388 14.05 8.94 -7.56
N LEU A 389 14.38 7.67 -7.38
CA LEU A 389 14.49 6.73 -8.50
C LEU A 389 13.12 6.41 -9.09
N GLU A 390 12.10 6.20 -8.26
CA GLU A 390 10.72 5.96 -8.69
C GLU A 390 10.16 7.15 -9.49
N THR A 391 10.42 8.38 -9.04
CA THR A 391 10.03 9.59 -9.80
C THR A 391 10.79 9.72 -11.12
N THR A 392 12.09 9.39 -11.16
CA THR A 392 12.84 9.38 -12.44
C THR A 392 12.39 8.26 -13.38
N LEU A 393 11.99 7.10 -12.85
CA LEU A 393 11.50 5.98 -13.65
C LEU A 393 10.09 6.23 -14.17
N SER A 394 9.22 6.86 -13.36
CA SER A 394 7.87 7.22 -13.81
C SER A 394 7.89 8.30 -14.89
N THR A 395 8.76 9.30 -14.74
CA THR A 395 8.99 10.31 -15.80
C THR A 395 9.55 9.66 -17.07
N ALA A 396 10.57 8.81 -16.97
CA ALA A 396 11.09 8.07 -18.11
C ALA A 396 10.02 7.17 -18.78
N ARG A 397 9.16 6.52 -17.99
CA ARG A 397 8.01 5.75 -18.52
C ARG A 397 7.08 6.64 -19.33
N SER A 398 6.66 7.77 -18.77
CA SER A 398 5.79 8.73 -19.48
C SER A 398 6.44 9.29 -20.74
N ASP A 399 7.75 9.52 -20.73
CA ASP A 399 8.50 9.97 -21.91
C ASP A 399 8.53 8.90 -23.01
N VAL A 400 8.75 7.62 -22.66
CA VAL A 400 8.71 6.50 -23.61
C VAL A 400 7.30 6.30 -24.16
N GLU A 401 6.26 6.40 -23.32
CA GLU A 401 4.86 6.35 -23.75
C GLU A 401 4.52 7.51 -24.71
N SER A 402 4.98 8.73 -24.42
CA SER A 402 4.81 9.89 -25.30
C SER A 402 5.55 9.71 -26.63
N LEU A 403 6.77 9.15 -26.61
CA LEU A 403 7.51 8.83 -27.83
C LEU A 403 6.76 7.79 -28.67
N ALA A 404 6.23 6.74 -28.04
CA ALA A 404 5.45 5.71 -28.72
C ALA A 404 4.18 6.28 -29.37
N GLN A 405 3.48 7.19 -28.68
CA GLN A 405 2.34 7.91 -29.25
C GLN A 405 2.73 8.72 -30.48
N LYS A 406 3.85 9.45 -30.45
CA LYS A 406 4.36 10.22 -31.61
C LYS A 406 4.72 9.32 -32.80
N LEU A 407 5.18 8.11 -32.54
CA LEU A 407 5.57 7.12 -33.56
C LEU A 407 4.40 6.20 -33.98
N GLN A 408 3.18 6.45 -33.52
CA GLN A 408 2.03 5.57 -33.78
C GLN A 408 1.68 5.48 -35.27
N HIS A 409 1.93 6.53 -36.05
CA HIS A 409 1.57 6.64 -37.46
C HIS A 409 2.49 5.87 -38.42
N ILE A 410 3.61 5.32 -37.93
CA ILE A 410 4.51 4.50 -38.72
C ILE A 410 3.99 3.06 -38.68
N GLU A 411 3.50 2.58 -39.82
CA GLU A 411 2.92 1.24 -39.97
C GLU A 411 3.99 0.15 -39.82
N MET A 412 3.70 -0.84 -38.98
CA MET A 412 4.57 -2.02 -38.76
C MET A 412 4.10 -3.15 -39.68
N SER A 413 5.00 -3.69 -40.52
CA SER A 413 4.67 -4.79 -41.44
C SER A 413 4.53 -6.16 -40.76
N GLU A 414 5.01 -6.33 -39.53
CA GLU A 414 4.88 -7.57 -38.77
C GLU A 414 4.45 -7.24 -37.33
N GLN A 415 3.20 -7.57 -37.00
CA GLN A 415 2.68 -7.45 -35.65
C GLN A 415 3.24 -8.57 -34.77
N THR A 416 4.31 -8.31 -34.03
CA THR A 416 4.50 -9.00 -32.76
C THR A 416 3.50 -8.40 -31.78
N GLY A 417 2.36 -9.06 -31.63
CA GLY A 417 1.36 -8.67 -30.64
C GLY A 417 2.00 -8.67 -29.25
N SER A 418 2.07 -7.50 -28.62
CA SER A 418 2.53 -7.30 -27.24
C SER A 418 1.87 -8.33 -26.35
N THR A 419 2.61 -9.37 -25.99
CA THR A 419 2.10 -10.50 -25.19
C THR A 419 2.20 -10.20 -23.69
N VAL A 420 2.84 -9.08 -23.36
CA VAL A 420 3.13 -8.65 -22.00
C VAL A 420 2.02 -7.72 -21.47
N PRO A 421 1.52 -7.97 -20.25
CA PRO A 421 0.55 -7.09 -19.60
C PRO A 421 1.07 -5.65 -19.42
N PRO A 422 0.21 -4.62 -19.57
CA PRO A 422 0.59 -3.20 -19.50
C PRO A 422 1.12 -2.74 -18.12
N ASP A 423 0.95 -3.56 -17.07
CA ASP A 423 1.46 -3.29 -15.73
C ASP A 423 2.85 -3.92 -15.46
N SER A 424 3.38 -4.77 -16.35
CA SER A 424 4.72 -5.34 -16.19
C SER A 424 5.80 -4.29 -16.51
N PRO A 425 6.92 -4.23 -15.76
CA PRO A 425 8.08 -3.42 -16.14
C PRO A 425 8.67 -3.81 -17.50
N GLU A 426 8.42 -5.03 -17.96
CA GLU A 426 8.85 -5.54 -19.26
C GLU A 426 8.12 -4.86 -20.43
N PHE A 427 6.90 -4.36 -20.21
CA PHE A 427 6.11 -3.66 -21.23
C PHE A 427 6.79 -2.37 -21.71
N ILE A 428 7.44 -1.64 -20.81
CA ILE A 428 8.16 -0.40 -21.17
C ILE A 428 9.39 -0.73 -22.02
N LEU A 429 10.07 -1.84 -21.72
CA LEU A 429 11.22 -2.30 -22.50
C LEU A 429 10.78 -2.72 -23.90
N GLU A 430 9.68 -3.46 -24.02
CA GLU A 430 9.09 -3.82 -25.31
C GLU A 430 8.69 -2.57 -26.10
N LEU A 431 8.03 -1.61 -25.45
CA LEU A 431 7.68 -0.32 -26.06
C LEU A 431 8.91 0.45 -26.55
N LEU A 432 9.99 0.45 -25.77
CA LEU A 432 11.25 1.08 -26.14
C LEU A 432 11.92 0.38 -27.33
N THR A 433 11.85 -0.96 -27.41
CA THR A 433 12.34 -1.70 -28.59
C THR A 433 11.52 -1.39 -29.85
N ILE A 434 10.20 -1.26 -29.72
CA ILE A 434 9.32 -0.84 -30.82
C ILE A 434 9.66 0.57 -31.27
N CYS A 435 9.80 1.52 -30.34
CA CYS A 435 10.21 2.88 -30.63
C CYS A 435 11.57 2.94 -31.33
N LYS A 436 12.56 2.17 -30.85
CA LYS A 436 13.88 2.06 -31.49
C LYS A 436 13.77 1.60 -32.93
N TRP A 437 13.04 0.53 -33.20
CA TRP A 437 12.89 -0.01 -34.55
C TRP A 437 12.20 1.00 -35.48
N LYS A 438 11.11 1.63 -35.01
CA LYS A 438 10.40 2.67 -35.79
C LYS A 438 11.28 3.87 -36.10
N LEU A 439 12.08 4.32 -35.13
CA LEU A 439 13.05 5.39 -35.33
C LEU A 439 14.15 4.99 -36.32
N GLN A 440 14.57 3.72 -36.30
CA GLN A 440 15.55 3.21 -37.24
C GLN A 440 14.99 3.12 -38.66
N LEU A 441 13.73 2.68 -38.82
CA LEU A 441 13.05 2.73 -40.11
C LEU A 441 12.95 4.17 -40.64
N LEU A 442 12.58 5.14 -39.79
CA LEU A 442 12.58 6.56 -40.16
C LEU A 442 13.98 7.04 -40.56
N TYR A 443 15.00 6.68 -39.80
CA TYR A 443 16.37 7.04 -40.07
C TYR A 443 16.80 6.50 -41.45
N ASP A 444 16.56 5.22 -41.75
CA ASP A 444 16.88 4.62 -43.04
C ASP A 444 16.11 5.28 -44.21
N HIS A 445 14.87 5.75 -43.98
CA HIS A 445 14.09 6.50 -44.98
C HIS A 445 14.60 7.92 -45.24
N LEU A 446 15.28 8.51 -44.24
CA LEU A 446 15.85 9.85 -44.29
C LEU A 446 17.34 9.83 -44.66
N GLU A 447 18.02 8.70 -44.49
CA GLU A 447 19.43 8.53 -44.80
C GLU A 447 19.68 8.74 -46.31
N GLY A 448 20.55 9.70 -46.62
CA GLY A 448 20.86 10.09 -48.00
C GLY A 448 19.94 11.18 -48.59
N LYS A 449 18.92 11.66 -47.86
CA LYS A 449 18.11 12.82 -48.25
C LYS A 449 18.52 14.05 -47.45
N ASP A 450 18.60 15.21 -48.11
CA ASP A 450 18.88 16.47 -47.43
C ASP A 450 17.64 16.92 -46.63
N PRO A 451 17.71 17.03 -45.29
CA PRO A 451 16.57 17.41 -44.46
C PRO A 451 15.99 18.78 -44.86
N ASP A 452 16.82 19.69 -45.37
CA ASP A 452 16.38 21.00 -45.82
C ASP A 452 15.56 20.89 -47.13
N ALA A 453 15.94 19.98 -48.03
CA ALA A 453 15.18 19.72 -49.25
C ALA A 453 13.83 19.05 -48.97
N ILE A 454 13.77 18.09 -48.03
CA ILE A 454 12.52 17.47 -47.58
C ILE A 454 11.63 18.52 -46.90
N MET A 455 12.20 19.37 -46.05
CA MET A 455 11.43 20.41 -45.36
C MET A 455 10.83 21.41 -46.35
N GLU A 456 11.56 21.75 -47.42
CA GLU A 456 11.03 22.59 -48.51
C GLU A 456 9.97 21.87 -49.37
N GLU A 457 10.08 20.56 -49.57
CA GLU A 457 9.05 19.75 -50.24
C GLU A 457 7.77 19.65 -49.40
N MET A 458 7.91 19.36 -48.09
CA MET A 458 6.79 19.34 -47.14
C MET A 458 6.14 20.71 -46.98
N LYS A 459 6.91 21.81 -47.02
CA LYS A 459 6.35 23.18 -47.02
C LYS A 459 5.59 23.48 -48.31
N LYS A 460 5.93 22.89 -49.44
CA LYS A 460 5.18 23.06 -50.71
C LYS A 460 3.93 22.18 -50.76
N ASP A 461 3.90 21.14 -49.94
CA ASP A 461 2.79 20.20 -49.89
C ASP A 461 1.56 20.80 -49.20
N LYS A 462 0.52 21.09 -50.01
CA LYS A 462 -0.70 21.77 -49.54
C LYS A 462 -1.47 20.96 -48.51
N GLU A 463 -1.38 19.63 -48.57
CA GLU A 463 -2.03 18.72 -47.63
C GLU A 463 -1.38 18.80 -46.24
N PHE A 464 -0.05 18.91 -46.18
CA PHE A 464 0.69 19.09 -44.94
C PHE A 464 0.42 20.45 -44.30
N GLN A 465 0.34 21.52 -45.09
CA GLN A 465 -0.06 22.85 -44.59
C GLN A 465 -1.47 22.83 -44.00
N ASN A 466 -2.44 22.18 -44.67
CA ASN A 466 -3.80 22.03 -44.16
C ASN A 466 -3.87 21.18 -42.88
N PHE A 467 -3.01 20.17 -42.74
CA PHE A 467 -2.90 19.38 -41.51
C PHE A 467 -2.34 20.20 -40.35
N LEU A 468 -1.31 21.03 -40.60
CA LEU A 468 -0.80 21.99 -39.61
C LEU A 468 -1.87 23.01 -39.23
N GLU A 469 -2.63 23.54 -40.20
CA GLU A 469 -3.69 24.51 -39.94
C GLU A 469 -4.84 23.94 -39.09
N LYS A 470 -5.14 22.64 -39.21
CA LYS A 470 -6.16 21.96 -38.42
C LYS A 470 -5.71 21.63 -37.00
N ASN A 471 -4.41 21.45 -36.76
CA ASN A 471 -3.84 21.08 -35.47
C ASN A 471 -3.27 22.28 -34.68
N LEU A 472 -3.63 23.52 -35.05
CA LEU A 472 -3.21 24.70 -34.31
C LEU A 472 -3.95 24.76 -32.95
N PRO A 473 -3.24 25.10 -31.84
CA PRO A 473 -3.87 25.27 -30.54
C PRO A 473 -4.97 26.36 -30.57
N GLU A 474 -6.02 26.19 -29.76
CA GLU A 474 -7.15 27.13 -29.66
C GLU A 474 -6.73 28.56 -29.27
N SER A 475 -5.54 28.75 -28.70
CA SER A 475 -4.95 30.05 -28.36
C SER A 475 -4.23 30.75 -29.50
N ASN A 476 -4.24 30.20 -30.71
CA ASN A 476 -3.53 30.77 -31.85
C ASN A 476 -4.19 32.09 -32.33
N VAL A 477 -3.41 33.18 -32.30
CA VAL A 477 -3.83 34.54 -32.67
C VAL A 477 -3.38 34.94 -34.10
N ARG A 478 -2.91 33.98 -34.91
CA ARG A 478 -2.39 34.26 -36.25
C ARG A 478 -3.54 34.61 -37.21
N ILE A 479 -3.55 35.86 -37.68
CA ILE A 479 -4.52 36.36 -38.66
C ILE A 479 -4.28 35.62 -39.98
N LYS A 480 -5.27 34.84 -40.45
CA LYS A 480 -5.25 34.25 -41.79
C LYS A 480 -5.15 35.38 -42.81
N ARG A 481 -4.03 35.47 -43.51
CA ARG A 481 -3.95 36.34 -44.69
C ARG A 481 -4.79 35.66 -45.76
N LEU A 482 -5.84 36.34 -46.20
CA LEU A 482 -6.59 35.93 -47.38
C LEU A 482 -5.59 35.93 -48.54
N ASP A 483 -5.29 34.74 -49.08
CA ASP A 483 -4.46 34.65 -50.27
C ASP A 483 -5.10 35.50 -51.35
N ARG A 484 -4.30 36.41 -51.89
CA ARG A 484 -4.70 37.28 -52.99
C ARG A 484 -4.90 36.37 -54.19
N GLU A 485 -6.14 35.96 -54.42
CA GLU A 485 -6.55 35.27 -55.64
C GLU A 485 -6.04 36.10 -56.82
N THR A 486 -5.17 35.47 -57.62
CA THR A 486 -4.78 35.99 -58.92
C THR A 486 -6.05 36.13 -59.75
N PRO A 487 -6.36 37.34 -60.29
CA PRO A 487 -7.58 37.54 -61.05
C PRO A 487 -7.45 36.81 -62.38
N ASP A 488 -8.15 35.68 -62.51
CA ASP A 488 -8.50 35.15 -63.82
C ASP A 488 -9.64 36.00 -64.39
N GLN A 489 -9.53 36.28 -65.67
CA GLN A 489 -10.28 37.30 -66.38
C GLN A 489 -11.70 36.82 -66.68
N THR A 490 -12.69 37.28 -65.91
CA THR A 490 -14.05 37.42 -66.44
C THR A 490 -14.64 38.75 -66.01
N LYS A 491 -14.86 39.61 -67.01
CA LYS A 491 -15.56 40.89 -66.90
C LYS A 491 -17.02 40.61 -66.57
N GLU A 492 -17.48 41.03 -65.39
CA GLU A 492 -18.85 41.49 -65.21
C GLU A 492 -18.80 42.79 -64.42
N GLU A 493 -19.13 43.86 -65.14
CA GLU A 493 -19.52 45.15 -64.62
C GLU A 493 -20.76 44.93 -63.75
N ASP A 494 -20.72 45.32 -62.47
CA ASP A 494 -21.64 46.32 -61.93
C ASP A 494 -21.62 46.41 -60.40
N MET A 495 -21.72 47.66 -59.96
CA MET A 495 -22.11 48.12 -58.62
C MET A 495 -21.21 47.73 -57.46
N TRP A 496 -20.33 48.64 -57.04
CA TRP A 496 -20.30 49.19 -55.66
C TRP A 496 -19.39 50.43 -55.68
N GLY A 497 -19.98 51.60 -55.94
CA GLY A 497 -19.35 52.86 -55.57
C GLY A 497 -19.31 52.95 -54.06
N VAL A 498 -18.16 52.63 -53.47
CA VAL A 498 -17.88 52.85 -52.05
C VAL A 498 -16.82 53.93 -51.98
N ASP A 499 -17.23 55.09 -51.49
CA ASP A 499 -16.39 56.26 -51.28
C ASP A 499 -15.05 55.88 -50.64
N GLU A 500 -13.99 56.07 -51.42
CA GLU A 500 -12.58 55.87 -51.06
C GLU A 500 -12.07 56.95 -50.09
N ASP A 501 -12.97 57.62 -49.37
CA ASP A 501 -12.70 58.66 -48.38
C ASP A 501 -12.73 58.15 -46.92
N THR A 502 -12.98 56.85 -46.71
CA THR A 502 -13.16 56.29 -45.35
C THR A 502 -11.86 55.81 -44.69
N ILE A 503 -10.72 55.84 -45.37
CA ILE A 503 -9.41 55.54 -44.77
C ILE A 503 -8.66 56.85 -44.56
N ALA A 504 -8.95 57.52 -43.45
CA ALA A 504 -8.21 58.69 -43.02
C ALA A 504 -6.72 58.36 -42.87
N SER A 505 -5.91 58.76 -43.83
CA SER A 505 -4.46 58.62 -43.78
C SER A 505 -3.91 59.23 -42.47
N ARG A 506 -2.89 58.60 -41.88
CA ARG A 506 -2.29 58.98 -40.59
C ARG A 506 -1.99 60.48 -40.46
N GLU A 507 -1.69 61.13 -41.58
CA GLU A 507 -1.43 62.57 -41.65
C GLU A 507 -2.69 63.43 -41.47
N THR A 508 -3.84 63.01 -42.00
CA THR A 508 -5.12 63.72 -41.82
C THR A 508 -5.60 63.61 -40.38
N LEU A 509 -5.40 62.44 -39.75
CA LEU A 509 -5.69 62.22 -38.33
C LEU A 509 -4.81 63.10 -37.43
N LYS A 510 -3.51 63.19 -37.74
CA LYS A 510 -2.57 64.08 -37.04
C LYS A 510 -2.95 65.55 -37.16
N LYS A 511 -3.25 66.03 -38.38
CA LYS A 511 -3.69 67.42 -38.60
C LYS A 511 -4.96 67.73 -37.81
N LYS A 512 -5.94 66.83 -37.81
CA LYS A 512 -7.20 66.99 -37.05
C LYS A 512 -6.97 67.02 -35.53
N SER A 513 -6.08 66.16 -35.01
CA SER A 513 -5.69 66.15 -33.60
C SER A 513 -4.98 67.44 -33.18
N GLN A 514 -4.09 67.97 -34.04
CA GLN A 514 -3.37 69.20 -33.76
C GLN A 514 -4.31 70.42 -33.75
N LEU A 515 -5.28 70.46 -34.67
CA LEU A 515 -6.32 71.50 -34.70
C LEU A 515 -7.17 71.52 -33.43
N ILE A 516 -7.51 70.34 -32.88
CA ILE A 516 -8.24 70.22 -31.61
C ILE A 516 -7.37 70.76 -30.46
N PHE A 517 -6.08 70.44 -30.43
CA PHE A 517 -5.16 70.91 -29.40
C PHE A 517 -4.97 72.44 -29.43
N GLU A 518 -4.80 73.01 -30.62
CA GLU A 518 -4.68 74.47 -30.81
C GLU A 518 -5.97 75.23 -30.48
N SER A 519 -7.13 74.59 -30.67
CA SER A 519 -8.43 75.19 -30.32
C SER A 519 -8.67 75.26 -28.80
N ASN A 520 -8.15 74.28 -28.04
CA ASN A 520 -8.33 74.20 -26.58
C ASN A 520 -7.30 75.06 -25.80
N THR A 521 -6.12 75.32 -26.37
CA THR A 521 -5.08 76.13 -25.71
C THR A 521 -5.37 77.64 -25.71
N LYS A 522 -6.32 78.11 -26.53
CA LYS A 522 -6.69 79.55 -26.60
C LYS A 522 -7.76 79.98 -25.59
N LYS A 523 -8.35 79.08 -24.81
CA LYS A 523 -9.43 79.39 -23.85
C LYS A 523 -9.05 78.97 -22.43
N ASN A 524 -8.26 79.78 -21.72
CA ASN A 524 -8.39 80.01 -20.26
C ASN A 524 -7.31 80.94 -19.69
N PRO A 525 -7.62 82.20 -19.35
CA PRO A 525 -6.89 82.95 -18.34
C PRO A 525 -7.48 82.67 -16.94
N TRP A 526 -6.69 82.04 -16.07
CA TRP A 526 -7.03 81.73 -14.67
C TRP A 526 -7.41 82.99 -13.87
N LYS A 527 -8.61 83.02 -13.29
CA LYS A 527 -8.95 83.92 -12.17
C LYS A 527 -8.61 83.24 -10.85
N LYS A 528 -7.54 83.69 -10.19
CA LYS A 528 -7.22 83.33 -8.80
C LYS A 528 -8.25 83.95 -7.86
N LYS A 529 -8.94 83.15 -7.04
CA LYS A 529 -9.72 83.65 -5.90
C LYS A 529 -8.81 83.70 -4.67
N THR A 530 -8.69 84.89 -4.12
CA THR A 530 -8.12 85.24 -2.82
C THR A 530 -8.90 84.61 -1.68
N THR A 531 -8.19 83.92 -0.79
CA THR A 531 -8.66 83.50 0.53
C THR A 531 -8.66 84.69 1.48
N ARG A 532 -9.79 84.98 2.14
CA ARG A 532 -9.78 85.76 3.38
C ARG A 532 -11.02 85.49 4.24
N MET A 533 -10.72 85.24 5.53
CA MET A 533 -11.55 85.22 6.75
C MET A 533 -12.66 84.18 6.82
#